data_AF-A0A8J4RET8-F1
#
_entry.id   AF-A0A8J4RET8-F1
#
_cell.length_a   1.000
_cell.length_b   1.000
_cell.length_c   1.000
_cell.angle_alpha   90.00
_cell.angle_beta   90.00
_cell.angle_gamma   90.00
#
_symmetry.space_group_name_H-M   'P 1'
#
loop_
_entity.id
_entity.type
_entity.pdbx_description
1 polymer ?
#
loop_
_entity_poly.entity_id
_entity_poly.type
_entity_poly.pdbx_seq_one_letter_code
_entity_poly.pdbx_strand_id
1 'polypeptide(L)'
;MGMGSASAFEKVRSHICFAFITLFVALSIVAHASTSFEEADALVTWKASLQNEAQSQLSSWTLLPNDATNFSTNLNSSTSPCNWIGISCNPVGSVIKINLSHSSLKGSLHDFSFSSFINLEYVDLSQNSLSGTIPPQIGDLSNLIYLNLSINQFCGKIPPEIGLLTNLKVLRLGMNKLDGSIPQEIGQLRSLNVLALQSNYLDGPIPPSLGNLSNLGYLCLDQNSLSGSIPLELGNLTNLVELYINNNSLAGPLPREIGNLKSLKCLSLQKNNLVGSIPTSSCELGNLTYIDLSQNSLSGAIPQEIGHLKSLVFLQLSVNKLNGSFPTSIGSIGNFSRLFYMDLSHNELSQGIPIEMGMFFQLSTLDLSHNHLTGEIPLEFMNLQSLQTMNISYNNLSGSLAVFENMHGLSDVNIAYNRFWGHIPNNIAFQNASFEELEGNKGLCGQVKGLQPCQLDTTDKQQRIRTYGYVAPELAYTMQVTEKCDVYSFGVLALEVIKGNHPGDFIYSALSPSTNVLLKDVLDQRLQPPTGQVWDELIKIVTIATACLDANPQSRPTMLMISRRLSSSIVQIPTTVSPGQLD
;
A
#
# COMPACT_ATOMS: atom_id res chain seq x y z
N MET A 1 26.77 -29.94 88.39
CA MET A 1 25.50 -29.21 88.26
C MET A 1 25.74 -28.03 87.32
N GLY A 2 25.45 -28.20 86.03
CA GLY A 2 25.81 -27.24 84.99
C GLY A 2 24.82 -27.31 83.84
N MET A 3 23.58 -26.90 84.10
CA MET A 3 22.54 -26.70 83.10
C MET A 3 21.77 -25.46 83.54
N GLY A 4 21.91 -24.35 82.81
CA GLY A 4 21.20 -23.11 83.14
C GLY A 4 21.46 -21.89 82.26
N SER A 5 22.54 -21.84 81.46
CA SER A 5 22.89 -20.62 80.70
C SER A 5 22.53 -20.63 79.21
N ALA A 6 22.22 -21.79 78.61
CA ALA A 6 21.96 -21.89 77.16
C ALA A 6 20.55 -21.42 76.74
N SER A 7 19.52 -21.56 77.59
CA SER A 7 18.13 -21.21 77.20
C SER A 7 17.81 -19.70 77.29
N ALA A 8 18.61 -18.93 78.04
CA ALA A 8 18.45 -17.48 78.13
C ALA A 8 18.97 -16.78 76.86
N PHE A 9 20.10 -17.23 76.31
CA PHE A 9 20.70 -16.64 75.11
C PHE A 9 19.87 -16.89 73.84
N GLU A 10 19.26 -18.07 73.68
CA GLU A 10 18.36 -18.32 72.55
C GLU A 10 17.05 -17.51 72.63
N LYS A 11 16.49 -17.33 73.83
CA LYS A 11 15.34 -16.44 74.03
C LYS A 11 15.66 -14.99 73.68
N VAL A 12 16.80 -14.47 74.14
CA VAL A 12 17.24 -13.10 73.84
C VAL A 12 17.47 -12.92 72.34
N ARG A 13 18.10 -13.89 71.66
CA ARG A 13 18.32 -13.84 70.21
C ARG A 13 17.02 -13.88 69.41
N SER A 14 16.04 -14.70 69.83
CA SER A 14 14.70 -14.74 69.21
C SER A 14 13.93 -13.44 69.42
N HIS A 15 14.02 -12.81 70.60
CA HIS A 15 13.35 -11.54 70.88
C HIS A 15 14.00 -10.37 70.14
N ILE A 16 15.33 -10.40 70.00
CA ILE A 16 16.05 -9.42 69.19
C ILE A 16 15.69 -9.57 67.71
N CYS A 17 15.67 -10.80 67.16
CA CYS A 17 15.23 -11.03 65.78
C CYS A 17 13.77 -10.60 65.56
N PHE A 18 12.87 -10.92 66.49
CA PHE A 18 11.47 -10.48 66.39
C PHE A 18 11.37 -8.95 66.48
N ALA A 19 12.11 -8.30 67.38
CA ALA A 19 12.17 -6.85 67.51
C ALA A 19 12.70 -6.18 66.24
N PHE A 20 13.75 -6.71 65.61
CA PHE A 20 14.28 -6.21 64.34
C PHE A 20 13.29 -6.40 63.19
N ILE A 21 12.60 -7.54 63.11
CA ILE A 21 11.56 -7.77 62.10
C ILE A 21 10.39 -6.80 62.31
N THR A 22 9.92 -6.63 63.54
CA THR A 22 8.84 -5.67 63.84
C THR A 22 9.25 -4.23 63.60
N LEU A 23 10.50 -3.86 63.89
CA LEU A 23 11.04 -2.52 63.64
C LEU A 23 11.18 -2.27 62.14
N PHE A 24 11.65 -3.25 61.37
CA PHE A 24 11.76 -3.15 59.92
C PHE A 24 10.39 -3.05 59.24
N VAL A 25 9.41 -3.86 59.69
CA VAL A 25 8.03 -3.78 59.22
C VAL A 25 7.41 -2.42 59.59
N ALA A 26 7.62 -1.94 60.81
CA ALA A 26 7.12 -0.63 61.24
C ALA A 26 7.76 0.53 60.46
N LEU A 27 9.09 0.53 60.27
CA LEU A 27 9.80 1.53 59.47
C LEU A 27 9.37 1.51 58.02
N SER A 28 9.12 0.32 57.46
CA SER A 28 8.56 0.18 56.13
C SER A 28 7.18 0.82 56.09
N ILE A 29 6.23 0.43 56.95
CA ILE A 29 4.86 0.99 56.96
C ILE A 29 4.87 2.52 57.09
N VAL A 30 5.73 3.08 57.95
CA VAL A 30 5.87 4.55 58.11
C VAL A 30 6.40 5.20 56.84
N ALA A 31 7.45 4.64 56.22
CA ALA A 31 7.98 5.14 54.95
C ALA A 31 6.95 5.06 53.80
N HIS A 32 6.12 4.03 53.76
CA HIS A 32 5.07 3.89 52.74
C HIS A 32 3.90 4.85 52.96
N ALA A 33 3.51 5.07 54.22
CA ALA A 33 2.49 6.05 54.56
C ALA A 33 2.94 7.48 54.20
N SER A 34 4.23 7.79 54.35
CA SER A 34 4.80 9.07 53.89
C SER A 34 4.84 9.19 52.37
N THR A 35 5.22 8.14 51.62
CA THR A 35 5.28 8.22 50.15
C THR A 35 3.89 8.40 49.53
N SER A 36 2.87 7.71 50.04
CA SER A 36 1.49 7.85 49.54
C SER A 36 0.93 9.25 49.81
N PHE A 37 1.33 9.88 50.92
CA PHE A 37 0.97 11.25 51.23
C PHE A 37 1.69 12.27 50.32
N GLU A 38 2.99 12.09 50.06
CA GLU A 38 3.75 12.93 49.14
C GLU A 38 3.19 12.89 47.71
N GLU A 39 2.81 11.71 47.22
CA GLU A 39 2.15 11.56 45.91
C GLU A 39 0.78 12.28 45.88
N ALA A 40 -0.02 12.16 46.94
CA ALA A 40 -1.31 12.83 47.05
C ALA A 40 -1.17 14.36 47.05
N ASP A 41 -0.22 14.88 47.83
CA ASP A 41 0.07 16.32 47.90
C ASP A 41 0.58 16.86 46.57
N ALA A 42 1.47 16.13 45.89
CA ALA A 42 1.95 16.46 44.55
C ALA A 42 0.81 16.55 43.53
N LEU A 43 -0.10 15.58 43.52
CA LEU A 43 -1.26 15.57 42.63
C LEU A 43 -2.23 16.73 42.91
N VAL A 44 -2.49 17.04 44.18
CA VAL A 44 -3.37 18.17 44.56
C VAL A 44 -2.73 19.51 44.24
N THR A 45 -1.41 19.63 44.43
CA THR A 45 -0.64 20.81 44.02
C THR A 45 -0.72 21.02 42.51
N TRP A 46 -0.54 19.96 41.71
CA TRP A 46 -0.71 20.06 40.26
C TRP A 46 -2.14 20.41 39.87
N LYS A 47 -3.15 19.79 40.50
CA LYS A 47 -4.56 20.17 40.29
C LYS A 47 -4.79 21.66 40.54
N ALA A 48 -4.21 22.23 41.59
CA ALA A 48 -4.36 23.64 41.92
C ALA A 48 -3.76 24.59 40.87
N SER A 49 -2.78 24.13 40.07
CA SER A 49 -2.22 24.91 38.96
C SER A 49 -3.01 24.81 37.65
N LEU A 50 -3.95 23.86 37.54
CA LEU A 50 -4.87 23.74 36.40
C LEU A 50 -5.98 24.81 36.45
N GLN A 51 -6.59 25.11 35.30
CA GLN A 51 -7.70 26.06 35.22
C GLN A 51 -8.97 25.54 35.92
N ASN A 52 -9.83 26.44 36.41
CA ASN A 52 -10.98 26.11 37.26
C ASN A 52 -11.92 25.05 36.66
N GLU A 53 -12.19 25.12 35.35
CA GLU A 53 -13.03 24.12 34.67
C GLU A 53 -12.39 22.72 34.72
N ALA A 54 -11.07 22.63 34.60
CA ALA A 54 -10.33 21.37 34.71
C ALA A 54 -10.31 20.83 36.16
N GLN A 55 -10.22 21.72 37.16
CA GLN A 55 -10.27 21.32 38.57
C GLN A 55 -11.58 20.62 38.94
N SER A 56 -12.70 21.02 38.32
CA SER A 56 -14.02 20.41 38.54
C SER A 56 -14.06 18.93 38.15
N GLN A 57 -13.30 18.55 37.11
CA GLN A 57 -13.20 17.16 36.62
C GLN A 57 -12.39 16.29 37.58
N LEU A 58 -11.50 16.90 38.36
CA LEU A 58 -10.67 16.24 39.37
C LEU A 58 -11.25 16.42 40.79
N SER A 59 -12.58 16.51 40.93
CA SER A 59 -13.24 16.78 42.22
C SER A 59 -12.89 15.77 43.32
N SER A 60 -12.61 14.51 42.96
CA SER A 60 -12.17 13.47 43.91
C SER A 60 -10.78 13.67 44.50
N TRP A 61 -9.94 14.53 43.90
CA TRP A 61 -8.58 14.79 44.35
C TRP A 61 -8.61 15.78 45.52
N THR A 62 -8.78 15.26 46.74
CA THR A 62 -8.86 16.05 47.97
C THR A 62 -8.05 15.42 49.08
N LEU A 63 -7.30 16.23 49.82
CA LEU A 63 -6.57 15.80 51.01
C LEU A 63 -7.48 15.62 52.24
N LEU A 64 -8.77 15.97 52.15
CA LEU A 64 -9.75 15.84 53.22
C LEU A 64 -10.66 14.61 53.01
N PRO A 65 -11.03 13.86 54.07
CA PRO A 65 -12.06 12.83 54.00
C PRO A 65 -13.44 13.46 53.69
N ASN A 66 -14.24 12.82 52.83
CA ASN A 66 -15.55 13.31 52.40
C ASN A 66 -16.62 13.44 53.53
N ASP A 67 -16.30 13.10 54.78
CA ASP A 67 -17.22 13.12 55.93
C ASP A 67 -16.68 13.95 57.13
N ALA A 68 -16.17 15.15 56.89
CA ALA A 68 -15.74 16.05 57.97
C ALA A 68 -16.94 16.82 58.59
N THR A 69 -17.83 16.12 59.30
CA THR A 69 -18.80 16.75 60.23
C THR A 69 -18.51 16.52 61.70
N ASN A 70 -17.40 15.88 62.08
CA ASN A 70 -16.99 15.80 63.48
C ASN A 70 -15.50 16.08 63.69
N PHE A 71 -15.23 17.22 64.32
CA PHE A 71 -13.95 17.53 64.95
C PHE A 71 -13.70 16.53 66.10
N SER A 72 -12.85 15.54 65.86
CA SER A 72 -12.02 14.97 66.92
C SER A 72 -10.71 14.46 66.32
N THR A 73 -9.62 15.02 66.84
CA THR A 73 -8.21 14.68 66.66
C THR A 73 -7.94 13.21 66.36
N ASN A 74 -7.69 12.89 65.09
CA ASN A 74 -6.81 11.81 64.65
C ASN A 74 -6.20 12.22 63.30
N LEU A 75 -5.07 12.93 63.37
CA LEU A 75 -4.27 13.40 62.23
C LEU A 75 -3.52 12.26 61.51
N ASN A 76 -4.10 11.04 61.46
CA ASN A 76 -3.42 9.81 61.02
C ASN A 76 -4.24 8.99 60.01
N SER A 77 -5.22 9.56 59.31
CA SER A 77 -5.73 8.94 58.08
C SER A 77 -5.04 9.60 56.89
N SER A 78 -3.95 9.00 56.40
CA SER A 78 -3.36 9.44 55.13
C SER A 78 -4.43 9.34 54.06
N THR A 79 -4.76 10.47 53.43
CA THR A 79 -5.66 10.48 52.27
C THR A 79 -4.92 9.88 51.09
N SER A 80 -5.09 8.57 50.93
CA SER A 80 -4.47 7.84 49.83
C SER A 80 -5.09 8.25 48.49
N PRO A 81 -4.28 8.56 47.46
CA PRO A 81 -4.78 8.99 46.15
C PRO A 81 -5.34 7.82 45.33
N CYS A 82 -5.25 6.58 45.83
CA CYS A 82 -5.57 5.37 45.09
C CYS A 82 -7.05 5.20 44.72
N ASN A 83 -7.94 5.96 45.36
CA ASN A 83 -9.37 5.99 45.03
C ASN A 83 -9.76 7.20 44.18
N TRP A 84 -8.79 8.03 43.80
CA TRP A 84 -9.05 9.23 43.00
C TRP A 84 -9.28 8.88 41.53
N ILE A 85 -10.09 9.71 40.86
CA ILE A 85 -10.36 9.53 39.44
C ILE A 85 -9.05 9.52 38.66
N GLY A 86 -8.91 8.50 37.80
CA GLY A 86 -7.73 8.34 36.95
C GLY A 86 -6.47 7.85 37.64
N ILE A 87 -6.48 7.60 38.96
CA ILE A 87 -5.31 7.09 39.69
C ILE A 87 -5.44 5.58 39.90
N SER A 88 -4.34 4.85 39.78
CA SER A 88 -4.23 3.48 40.28
C SER A 88 -2.90 3.28 40.99
N CYS A 89 -2.94 2.52 42.07
CA CYS A 89 -1.80 2.24 42.90
C CYS A 89 -1.42 0.75 42.88
N ASN A 90 -0.18 0.47 43.23
CA ASN A 90 0.27 -0.88 43.56
C ASN A 90 -0.29 -1.35 44.93
N PRO A 91 -0.08 -2.62 45.32
CA PRO A 91 -0.58 -3.15 46.59
C PRO A 91 -0.08 -2.43 47.85
N VAL A 92 1.02 -1.66 47.75
CA VAL A 92 1.57 -0.87 48.87
C VAL A 92 1.06 0.59 48.89
N GLY A 93 0.17 0.96 47.97
CA GLY A 93 -0.50 2.27 47.96
C GLY A 93 0.26 3.40 47.25
N SER A 94 1.29 3.08 46.47
CA SER A 94 2.03 4.06 45.64
C SER A 94 1.46 4.11 44.22
N VAL A 95 1.36 5.31 43.65
CA VAL A 95 0.78 5.56 42.34
C VAL A 95 1.63 4.95 41.23
N ILE A 96 1.03 4.03 40.46
CA ILE A 96 1.67 3.38 39.30
C ILE A 96 1.03 3.80 37.97
N LYS A 97 -0.18 4.37 38.00
CA LYS A 97 -0.92 4.74 36.81
C LYS A 97 -1.69 6.05 37.02
N ILE A 98 -1.52 6.96 36.08
CA ILE A 98 -2.33 8.17 35.90
C ILE A 98 -2.97 8.10 34.52
N ASN A 99 -4.30 8.00 34.45
CA ASN A 99 -5.07 8.06 33.22
C ASN A 99 -6.15 9.14 33.35
N LEU A 100 -5.87 10.29 32.77
CA LEU A 100 -6.77 11.43 32.67
C LEU A 100 -6.99 11.80 31.20
N SER A 101 -7.02 10.79 30.34
CA SER A 101 -7.39 10.99 28.94
C SER A 101 -8.82 11.54 28.84
N HIS A 102 -9.05 12.44 27.87
CA HIS A 102 -10.38 13.03 27.63
C HIS A 102 -11.01 13.69 28.87
N SER A 103 -10.21 14.29 29.74
CA SER A 103 -10.66 14.86 31.03
C SER A 103 -10.83 16.38 30.98
N SER A 104 -10.85 16.97 29.78
CA SER A 104 -10.97 18.42 29.55
C SER A 104 -9.96 19.26 30.34
N LEU A 105 -8.78 18.70 30.63
CA LEU A 105 -7.76 19.36 31.43
C LEU A 105 -7.17 20.54 30.67
N LYS A 106 -6.95 21.66 31.36
CA LYS A 106 -6.33 22.87 30.81
C LYS A 106 -5.36 23.45 31.82
N GLY A 107 -4.13 23.70 31.40
CA GLY A 107 -3.00 24.05 32.26
C GLY A 107 -1.68 23.63 31.63
N SER A 108 -0.66 23.36 32.45
CA SER A 108 0.65 22.88 32.00
C SER A 108 1.17 21.73 32.88
N LEU A 109 2.28 21.13 32.47
CA LEU A 109 3.01 20.13 33.28
C LEU A 109 4.13 20.75 34.13
N HIS A 110 4.33 22.07 34.09
CA HIS A 110 5.46 22.73 34.76
C HIS A 110 5.46 22.48 36.28
N ASP A 111 4.28 22.50 36.90
CA ASP A 111 4.11 22.30 38.34
C ASP A 111 3.79 20.84 38.71
N PHE A 112 3.93 19.91 37.75
CA PHE A 112 3.81 18.48 38.02
C PHE A 112 5.11 17.97 38.65
N SER A 113 5.06 17.50 39.89
CA SER A 113 6.24 17.02 40.63
C SER A 113 6.63 15.60 40.19
N PHE A 114 7.32 15.47 39.05
CA PHE A 114 7.74 14.17 38.49
C PHE A 114 8.52 13.31 39.49
N SER A 115 9.42 13.91 40.28
CA SER A 115 10.24 13.21 41.28
C SER A 115 9.45 12.54 42.40
N SER A 116 8.19 12.94 42.63
CA SER A 116 7.33 12.34 43.65
C SER A 116 6.77 10.97 43.22
N PHE A 117 6.77 10.65 41.93
CA PHE A 117 6.11 9.47 41.37
C PHE A 117 7.10 8.40 40.90
N ILE A 118 7.97 7.94 41.82
CA ILE A 118 9.08 7.03 41.50
C ILE A 118 8.64 5.66 40.94
N ASN A 119 7.41 5.22 41.24
CA ASN A 119 6.86 3.93 40.78
C ASN A 119 5.91 4.07 39.59
N LEU A 120 5.83 5.26 38.98
CA LEU A 120 4.88 5.52 37.91
C LEU A 120 5.27 4.78 36.62
N GLU A 121 4.38 3.91 36.17
CA GLU A 121 4.57 3.05 34.99
C GLU A 121 3.72 3.52 33.80
N TYR A 122 2.59 4.18 34.05
CA TYR A 122 1.62 4.53 33.01
C TYR A 122 1.12 5.96 33.19
N VAL A 123 1.30 6.78 32.16
CA VAL A 123 0.74 8.14 32.07
C VAL A 123 0.00 8.30 30.75
N ASP A 124 -1.31 8.56 30.84
CA ASP A 124 -2.12 8.98 29.70
C ASP A 124 -2.86 10.28 30.04
N LEU A 125 -2.44 11.36 29.39
CA LEU A 125 -3.03 12.70 29.48
C LEU A 125 -3.56 13.15 28.11
N SER A 126 -3.82 12.21 27.20
CA SER A 126 -4.23 12.52 25.83
C SER A 126 -5.63 13.11 25.72
N GLN A 127 -5.92 13.79 24.61
CA GLN A 127 -7.23 14.42 24.36
C GLN A 127 -7.63 15.44 25.44
N ASN A 128 -6.72 16.36 25.74
CA ASN A 128 -6.96 17.47 26.67
C ASN A 128 -6.57 18.80 26.01
N SER A 129 -6.55 19.87 26.79
CA SER A 129 -6.07 21.21 26.41
C SER A 129 -4.83 21.62 27.23
N LEU A 130 -3.97 20.66 27.59
CA LEU A 130 -2.70 20.93 28.26
C LEU A 130 -1.75 21.65 27.31
N SER A 131 -1.00 22.61 27.84
CA SER A 131 -0.17 23.56 27.06
C SER A 131 1.18 23.79 27.75
N GLY A 132 2.04 24.59 27.11
CA GLY A 132 3.41 24.82 27.58
C GLY A 132 4.37 23.74 27.11
N THR A 133 5.60 23.75 27.61
CA THR A 133 6.63 22.77 27.25
C THR A 133 6.46 21.46 28.01
N ILE A 134 7.00 20.37 27.45
CA ILE A 134 7.22 19.13 28.19
C ILE A 134 8.46 19.35 29.09
N PRO A 135 8.35 19.32 30.43
CA PRO A 135 9.49 19.60 31.31
C PRO A 135 10.56 18.51 31.22
N PRO A 136 11.87 18.84 31.23
CA PRO A 136 12.96 17.87 31.27
C PRO A 136 12.88 16.85 32.40
N GLN A 137 12.27 17.24 33.53
CA GLN A 137 12.02 16.39 34.70
C GLN A 137 11.13 15.18 34.39
N ILE A 138 10.48 15.12 33.21
CA ILE A 138 9.84 13.89 32.74
C ILE A 138 10.80 12.69 32.78
N GLY A 139 12.10 12.93 32.59
CA GLY A 139 13.15 11.92 32.67
C GLY A 139 13.33 11.28 34.05
N ASP A 140 12.78 11.87 35.11
CA ASP A 140 12.84 11.32 36.48
C ASP A 140 11.95 10.06 36.63
N LEU A 141 10.98 9.86 35.72
CA LEU A 141 10.05 8.73 35.71
C LEU A 141 10.69 7.44 35.17
N SER A 142 11.80 7.01 35.75
CA SER A 142 12.61 5.88 35.25
C SER A 142 11.87 4.53 35.08
N ASN A 143 10.75 4.33 35.79
CA ASN A 143 9.91 3.13 35.69
C ASN A 143 8.82 3.23 34.61
N LEU A 144 8.74 4.35 33.88
CA LEU A 144 7.66 4.59 32.93
C LEU A 144 7.71 3.64 31.74
N ILE A 145 6.58 2.99 31.47
CA ILE A 145 6.37 2.01 30.40
C ILE A 145 5.50 2.62 29.29
N TYR A 146 4.55 3.48 29.64
CA TYR A 146 3.59 4.07 28.73
C TYR A 146 3.47 5.57 28.98
N LEU A 147 3.73 6.38 27.95
CA LEU A 147 3.54 7.83 27.95
C LEU A 147 2.72 8.26 26.75
N ASN A 148 1.53 8.82 27.00
CA ASN A 148 0.67 9.40 25.99
C ASN A 148 0.27 10.83 26.35
N LEU A 149 0.81 11.78 25.59
CA LEU A 149 0.51 13.22 25.69
C LEU A 149 -0.17 13.73 24.41
N SER A 150 -0.63 12.83 23.53
CA SER A 150 -1.17 13.19 22.22
C SER A 150 -2.47 14.01 22.30
N ILE A 151 -2.78 14.79 21.26
CA ILE A 151 -4.01 15.60 21.17
C ILE A 151 -4.09 16.58 22.35
N ASN A 152 -3.13 17.50 22.38
CA ASN A 152 -3.01 18.57 23.36
C ASN A 152 -2.49 19.85 22.67
N GLN A 153 -1.96 20.81 23.43
CA GLN A 153 -1.38 22.06 22.96
C GLN A 153 0.07 22.24 23.44
N PHE A 154 0.79 21.13 23.70
CA PHE A 154 2.20 21.19 24.10
C PHE A 154 3.05 21.84 23.00
N CYS A 155 3.98 22.72 23.38
CA CYS A 155 4.82 23.48 22.47
C CYS A 155 6.31 23.41 22.86
N GLY A 156 7.17 23.99 22.01
CA GLY A 156 8.62 23.91 22.19
C GLY A 156 9.17 22.52 21.86
N LYS A 157 10.43 22.30 22.23
CA LYS A 157 11.17 21.09 21.88
C LYS A 157 10.76 19.89 22.71
N ILE A 158 10.90 18.71 22.11
CA ILE A 158 10.93 17.44 22.86
C ILE A 158 12.21 17.44 23.72
N PRO A 159 12.13 17.31 25.06
CA PRO A 159 13.32 17.31 25.91
C PRO A 159 14.17 16.05 25.69
N PRO A 160 15.50 16.16 25.52
CA PRO A 160 16.40 15.00 25.39
C PRO A 160 16.31 13.99 26.54
N GLU A 161 15.93 14.45 27.73
CA GLU A 161 15.76 13.64 28.94
C GLU A 161 14.70 12.54 28.79
N ILE A 162 13.82 12.60 27.79
CA ILE A 162 12.96 11.46 27.41
C ILE A 162 13.79 10.20 27.14
N GLY A 163 15.03 10.32 26.67
CA GLY A 163 15.94 9.17 26.47
C GLY A 163 16.29 8.41 27.76
N LEU A 164 16.07 9.00 28.94
CA LEU A 164 16.30 8.35 30.24
C LEU A 164 15.23 7.30 30.57
N LEU A 165 14.07 7.34 29.90
CA LEU A 165 12.92 6.47 30.15
C LEU A 165 13.11 5.06 29.54
N THR A 166 14.21 4.39 29.85
CA THR A 166 14.66 3.16 29.16
C THR A 166 13.68 1.97 29.20
N ASN A 167 12.71 1.97 30.11
CA ASN A 167 11.62 0.99 30.20
C ASN A 167 10.43 1.28 29.27
N LEU A 168 10.42 2.44 28.62
CA LEU A 168 9.30 2.93 27.83
C LEU A 168 9.06 2.03 26.62
N LYS A 169 7.81 1.57 26.47
CA LYS A 169 7.32 0.75 25.36
C LYS A 169 6.44 1.55 24.42
N VAL A 170 5.77 2.59 24.91
CA VAL A 170 4.88 3.43 24.11
C VAL A 170 5.17 4.90 24.41
N LEU A 171 5.52 5.65 23.36
CA LEU A 171 5.67 7.10 23.39
C LEU A 171 4.77 7.72 22.32
N ARG A 172 3.73 8.46 22.77
CA ARG A 172 2.82 9.18 21.88
C ARG A 172 2.79 10.67 22.24
N LEU A 173 3.32 11.49 21.34
CA LEU A 173 3.36 12.95 21.45
C LEU A 173 2.66 13.64 20.26
N GLY A 174 2.02 12.88 19.37
CA GLY A 174 1.39 13.41 18.17
C GLY A 174 0.22 14.38 18.42
N MET A 175 -0.14 15.16 17.41
CA MET A 175 -1.22 16.16 17.46
C MET A 175 -1.01 17.18 18.58
N ASN A 176 0.16 17.84 18.56
CA ASN A 176 0.56 18.92 19.47
C ASN A 176 1.15 20.07 18.65
N LYS A 177 1.86 21.00 19.30
CA LYS A 177 2.59 22.11 18.67
C LYS A 177 4.09 22.02 18.94
N LEU A 178 4.63 20.82 19.09
CA LEU A 178 6.05 20.59 19.38
C LEU A 178 6.90 21.01 18.17
N ASP A 179 8.05 21.64 18.42
CA ASP A 179 8.96 22.17 17.40
C ASP A 179 10.40 21.69 17.59
N GLY A 180 11.27 22.09 16.66
CA GLY A 180 12.68 21.68 16.65
C GLY A 180 12.89 20.21 16.25
N SER A 181 14.12 19.75 16.38
CA SER A 181 14.52 18.41 15.94
C SER A 181 14.06 17.30 16.90
N ILE A 182 13.77 16.12 16.33
CA ILE A 182 13.64 14.88 17.11
C ILE A 182 14.96 14.63 17.88
N PRO A 183 14.97 14.51 19.22
CA PRO A 183 16.19 14.24 19.98
C PRO A 183 16.79 12.88 19.63
N GLN A 184 18.11 12.83 19.43
CA GLN A 184 18.82 11.58 19.15
C GLN A 184 18.75 10.59 20.32
N GLU A 185 18.54 11.10 21.55
CA GLU A 185 18.44 10.36 22.80
C GLU A 185 17.23 9.42 22.81
N ILE A 186 16.20 9.67 22.00
CA ILE A 186 15.10 8.72 21.78
C ILE A 186 15.63 7.36 21.31
N GLY A 187 16.75 7.33 20.58
CA GLY A 187 17.42 6.09 20.15
C GLY A 187 17.98 5.22 21.30
N GLN A 188 17.94 5.70 22.56
CA GLN A 188 18.31 4.94 23.75
C GLN A 188 17.16 4.05 24.27
N LEU A 189 15.92 4.31 23.84
CA LEU A 189 14.71 3.63 24.30
C LEU A 189 14.52 2.24 23.67
N ARG A 190 15.46 1.32 23.91
CA ARG A 190 15.48 0.00 23.23
C ARG A 190 14.24 -0.88 23.48
N SER A 191 13.46 -0.59 24.52
CA SER A 191 12.20 -1.27 24.83
C SER A 191 11.01 -0.74 24.01
N LEU A 192 11.20 0.35 23.26
CA LEU A 192 10.12 1.05 22.58
C LEU A 192 9.53 0.21 21.45
N ASN A 193 8.20 0.05 21.48
CA ASN A 193 7.42 -0.64 20.46
C ASN A 193 6.61 0.33 19.59
N VAL A 194 6.18 1.45 20.17
CA VAL A 194 5.38 2.49 19.50
C VAL A 194 6.03 3.84 19.70
N LEU A 195 6.39 4.51 18.59
CA LEU A 195 6.81 5.90 18.55
C LEU A 195 5.87 6.68 17.62
N ALA A 196 5.09 7.60 18.18
CA ALA A 196 4.10 8.39 17.45
C ALA A 196 4.30 9.89 17.75
N LEU A 197 4.84 10.63 16.78
CA LEU A 197 5.18 12.06 16.84
C LEU A 197 4.45 12.89 15.76
N GLN A 198 3.46 12.29 15.09
CA GLN A 198 2.78 12.87 13.93
C GLN A 198 2.03 14.17 14.24
N SER A 199 1.79 15.00 13.23
CA SER A 199 1.02 16.25 13.35
C SER A 199 1.59 17.19 14.43
N ASN A 200 2.85 17.59 14.24
CA ASN A 200 3.55 18.60 15.04
C ASN A 200 4.31 19.56 14.08
N TYR A 201 5.16 20.43 14.62
CA TYR A 201 6.05 21.32 13.87
C TYR A 201 7.52 20.86 13.94
N LEU A 202 7.78 19.55 14.10
CA LEU A 202 9.14 19.02 14.22
C LEU A 202 9.90 19.24 12.91
N ASP A 203 11.17 19.64 13.02
CA ASP A 203 12.04 19.97 11.89
C ASP A 203 13.38 19.21 11.95
N GLY A 204 14.30 19.56 11.05
CA GLY A 204 15.61 18.90 10.97
C GLY A 204 15.52 17.44 10.48
N PRO A 205 16.64 16.69 10.54
CA PRO A 205 16.69 15.33 10.04
C PRO A 205 16.07 14.31 11.00
N ILE A 206 15.61 13.18 10.45
CA ILE A 206 15.32 11.99 11.25
C ILE A 206 16.66 11.50 11.83
N PRO A 207 16.80 11.35 13.17
CA PRO A 207 18.05 10.90 13.76
C PRO A 207 18.39 9.46 13.36
N PRO A 208 19.62 9.16 12.88
CA PRO A 208 20.06 7.79 12.62
C PRO A 208 19.95 6.86 13.84
N SER A 209 20.05 7.42 15.05
CA SER A 209 19.92 6.68 16.31
C SER A 209 18.55 6.00 16.48
N LEU A 210 17.50 6.43 15.77
CA LEU A 210 16.22 5.74 15.77
C LEU A 210 16.34 4.30 15.25
N GLY A 211 17.35 4.00 14.42
CA GLY A 211 17.67 2.63 13.99
C GLY A 211 18.09 1.68 15.12
N ASN A 212 18.38 2.19 16.31
CA ASN A 212 18.70 1.36 17.49
C ASN A 212 17.47 0.77 18.19
N LEU A 213 16.26 1.17 17.80
CA LEU A 213 14.99 0.77 18.43
C LEU A 213 14.54 -0.61 17.94
N SER A 214 15.31 -1.65 18.21
CA SER A 214 15.11 -2.99 17.62
C SER A 214 13.74 -3.63 17.91
N ASN A 215 13.01 -3.19 18.94
CA ASN A 215 11.65 -3.67 19.27
C ASN A 215 10.51 -2.86 18.62
N LEU A 216 10.84 -1.82 17.86
CA LEU A 216 9.86 -0.89 17.30
C LEU A 216 8.99 -1.59 16.25
N GLY A 217 7.69 -1.61 16.49
CA GLY A 217 6.67 -2.15 15.59
C GLY A 217 5.90 -1.06 14.84
N TYR A 218 5.83 0.14 15.41
CA TYR A 218 5.07 1.27 14.86
C TYR A 218 5.89 2.56 14.95
N LEU A 219 6.17 3.17 13.80
CA LEU A 219 6.83 4.47 13.68
C LEU A 219 5.98 5.43 12.86
N CYS A 220 5.54 6.52 13.49
CA CYS A 220 4.64 7.50 12.88
C CYS A 220 5.17 8.91 13.14
N LEU A 221 5.71 9.53 12.08
CA LEU A 221 6.32 10.86 12.06
C LEU A 221 5.64 11.78 11.03
N ASP A 222 4.49 11.39 10.49
CA ASP A 222 3.83 12.11 9.40
C ASP A 222 3.35 13.51 9.81
N GLN A 223 3.15 14.39 8.84
CA GLN A 223 2.65 15.75 9.06
C GLN A 223 3.55 16.54 10.02
N ASN A 224 4.82 16.69 9.63
CA ASN A 224 5.82 17.52 10.30
C ASN A 224 6.59 18.33 9.24
N SER A 225 7.67 18.99 9.63
CA SER A 225 8.61 19.70 8.74
C SER A 225 9.98 19.01 8.69
N LEU A 226 10.03 17.68 8.86
CA LEU A 226 11.27 16.92 8.84
C LEU A 226 11.95 17.02 7.47
N SER A 227 13.27 17.10 7.45
CA SER A 227 14.09 17.37 6.26
C SER A 227 15.30 16.43 6.19
N GLY A 228 16.17 16.61 5.19
CA GLY A 228 17.30 15.71 4.98
C GLY A 228 16.87 14.32 4.45
N SER A 229 17.79 13.36 4.44
CA SER A 229 17.53 12.02 3.93
C SER A 229 16.92 11.09 4.96
N ILE A 230 16.16 10.10 4.48
CA ILE A 230 15.77 8.93 5.28
C ILE A 230 17.06 8.19 5.69
N PRO A 231 17.38 8.04 6.99
CA PRO A 231 18.59 7.35 7.43
C PRO A 231 18.57 5.87 7.05
N LEU A 232 19.71 5.34 6.58
CA LEU A 232 19.84 3.91 6.24
C LEU A 232 19.67 3.01 7.47
N GLU A 233 19.97 3.55 8.66
CA GLU A 233 19.86 2.87 9.95
C GLU A 233 18.42 2.49 10.28
N LEU A 234 17.41 3.15 9.69
CA LEU A 234 16.02 2.70 9.82
C LEU A 234 15.82 1.28 9.30
N GLY A 235 16.65 0.80 8.38
CA GLY A 235 16.66 -0.58 7.91
C GLY A 235 17.02 -1.62 8.99
N ASN A 236 17.52 -1.20 10.16
CA ASN A 236 17.79 -2.09 11.29
C ASN A 236 16.52 -2.45 12.09
N LEU A 237 15.38 -1.79 11.83
CA LEU A 237 14.12 -1.97 12.56
C LEU A 237 13.34 -3.20 12.06
N THR A 238 13.93 -4.40 12.15
CA THR A 238 13.38 -5.62 11.53
C THR A 238 12.01 -6.07 12.06
N ASN A 239 11.59 -5.57 13.23
CA ASN A 239 10.26 -5.78 13.81
C ASN A 239 9.21 -4.75 13.36
N LEU A 240 9.59 -3.74 12.56
CA LEU A 240 8.71 -2.67 12.15
C LEU A 240 7.61 -3.19 11.22
N VAL A 241 6.36 -2.92 11.59
CA VAL A 241 5.15 -3.33 10.87
C VAL A 241 4.56 -2.15 10.10
N GLU A 242 4.61 -0.96 10.68
CA GLU A 242 4.01 0.26 10.10
C GLU A 242 5.01 1.41 10.16
N LEU A 243 5.24 2.02 8.99
CA LEU A 243 6.10 3.19 8.82
C LEU A 243 5.35 4.32 8.10
N TYR A 244 5.01 5.36 8.86
CA TYR A 244 4.39 6.59 8.36
C TYR A 244 5.35 7.76 8.52
N ILE A 245 5.92 8.26 7.42
CA ILE A 245 6.77 9.47 7.42
C ILE A 245 6.37 10.45 6.30
N ASN A 246 5.15 10.30 5.79
CA ASN A 246 4.53 11.14 4.76
C ASN A 246 4.29 12.59 5.24
N ASN A 247 4.03 13.49 4.29
CA ASN A 247 3.77 14.91 4.55
C ASN A 247 4.91 15.55 5.37
N ASN A 248 6.12 15.49 4.82
CA ASN A 248 7.34 16.11 5.36
C ASN A 248 8.12 16.75 4.20
N SER A 249 9.34 17.23 4.47
CA SER A 249 10.28 17.77 3.48
C SER A 249 11.50 16.86 3.27
N LEU A 250 11.35 15.55 3.48
CA LEU A 250 12.45 14.57 3.33
C LEU A 250 12.91 14.51 1.88
N ALA A 251 14.22 14.46 1.66
CA ALA A 251 14.85 14.51 0.34
C ALA A 251 15.86 13.37 0.16
N GLY A 252 16.44 13.27 -1.05
CA GLY A 252 17.38 12.19 -1.36
C GLY A 252 16.68 10.87 -1.72
N PRO A 253 17.44 9.79 -1.91
CA PRO A 253 16.88 8.50 -2.33
C PRO A 253 16.19 7.77 -1.19
N LEU A 254 15.23 6.92 -1.55
CA LEU A 254 14.72 5.86 -0.67
C LEU A 254 15.86 4.85 -0.41
N PRO A 255 16.37 4.69 0.83
CA PRO A 255 17.48 3.79 1.10
C PRO A 255 17.10 2.33 0.80
N ARG A 256 18.02 1.60 0.17
CA ARG A 256 17.83 0.17 -0.15
C ARG A 256 17.66 -0.70 1.11
N GLU A 257 18.18 -0.23 2.24
CA GLU A 257 18.10 -0.87 3.55
C GLU A 257 16.65 -0.99 4.05
N ILE A 258 15.68 -0.24 3.49
CA ILE A 258 14.24 -0.48 3.72
C ILE A 258 13.84 -1.92 3.37
N GLY A 259 14.52 -2.55 2.40
CA GLY A 259 14.31 -3.95 2.06
C GLY A 259 14.63 -4.95 3.18
N ASN A 260 15.27 -4.50 4.28
CA ASN A 260 15.54 -5.34 5.46
C ASN A 260 14.34 -5.43 6.42
N LEU A 261 13.32 -4.59 6.26
CA LEU A 261 12.14 -4.51 7.13
C LEU A 261 11.14 -5.64 6.83
N LYS A 262 11.54 -6.90 7.00
CA LYS A 262 10.75 -8.08 6.57
C LYS A 262 9.37 -8.20 7.24
N SER A 263 9.13 -7.52 8.35
CA SER A 263 7.84 -7.48 9.05
C SER A 263 6.88 -6.40 8.53
N LEU A 264 7.37 -5.52 7.63
CA LEU A 264 6.64 -4.32 7.21
C LEU A 264 5.39 -4.68 6.40
N LYS A 265 4.27 -4.05 6.78
CA LYS A 265 2.96 -4.19 6.14
C LYS A 265 2.47 -2.90 5.51
N CYS A 266 2.84 -1.75 6.08
CA CYS A 266 2.46 -0.43 5.61
C CYS A 266 3.69 0.48 5.47
N LEU A 267 3.89 1.01 4.27
CA LEU A 267 4.92 1.99 3.94
C LEU A 267 4.26 3.23 3.32
N SER A 268 4.32 4.35 4.04
CA SER A 268 3.66 5.62 3.67
C SER A 268 4.68 6.76 3.67
N LEU A 269 5.15 7.14 2.47
CA LEU A 269 6.20 8.13 2.21
C LEU A 269 5.72 9.33 1.38
N GLN A 270 4.42 9.39 1.06
CA GLN A 270 3.86 10.39 0.16
C GLN A 270 4.08 11.83 0.61
N LYS A 271 4.02 12.78 -0.33
CA LYS A 271 4.20 14.22 -0.06
C LYS A 271 5.52 14.49 0.66
N ASN A 272 6.61 14.11 -0.01
CA ASN A 272 7.99 14.42 0.36
C ASN A 272 8.75 14.87 -0.91
N ASN A 273 10.05 15.10 -0.78
CA ASN A 273 10.95 15.49 -1.88
C ASN A 273 11.89 14.33 -2.27
N LEU A 274 11.45 13.07 -2.15
CA LEU A 274 12.29 11.91 -2.45
C LEU A 274 12.62 11.85 -3.94
N VAL A 275 13.84 11.45 -4.27
CA VAL A 275 14.37 11.38 -5.64
C VAL A 275 15.00 10.02 -5.93
N GLY A 276 15.40 9.77 -7.18
CA GLY A 276 16.03 8.51 -7.56
C GLY A 276 15.03 7.37 -7.71
N SER A 277 15.54 6.16 -7.96
CA SER A 277 14.70 5.00 -8.24
C SER A 277 14.16 4.32 -7.00
N ILE A 278 13.01 3.65 -7.17
CA ILE A 278 12.48 2.72 -6.18
C ILE A 278 13.48 1.55 -6.07
N PRO A 279 14.07 1.27 -4.88
CA PRO A 279 15.03 0.18 -4.73
C PRO A 279 14.38 -1.18 -4.94
N THR A 280 15.02 -2.07 -5.71
CA THR A 280 14.53 -3.44 -5.95
C THR A 280 14.34 -4.22 -4.65
N SER A 281 15.18 -3.98 -3.64
CA SER A 281 15.10 -4.60 -2.32
C SER A 281 13.79 -4.29 -1.58
N SER A 282 13.18 -3.12 -1.80
CA SER A 282 11.88 -2.78 -1.21
C SER A 282 10.74 -3.62 -1.79
N CYS A 283 10.92 -4.17 -2.99
CA CYS A 283 9.97 -5.04 -3.66
C CYS A 283 10.10 -6.52 -3.25
N GLU A 284 11.04 -6.85 -2.36
CA GLU A 284 11.18 -8.19 -1.76
C GLU A 284 10.44 -8.34 -0.42
N LEU A 285 9.71 -7.31 0.00
CA LEU A 285 8.98 -7.28 1.27
C LEU A 285 7.62 -7.98 1.13
N GLY A 286 7.63 -9.32 1.14
CA GLY A 286 6.44 -10.14 0.87
C GLY A 286 5.24 -9.94 1.81
N ASN A 287 5.42 -9.25 2.95
CA ASN A 287 4.36 -8.91 3.90
C ASN A 287 3.70 -7.56 3.61
N LEU A 288 4.22 -6.75 2.69
CA LEU A 288 3.64 -5.44 2.36
C LEU A 288 2.23 -5.59 1.79
N THR A 289 1.33 -4.82 2.37
CA THR A 289 -0.08 -4.73 1.99
C THR A 289 -0.45 -3.35 1.45
N TYR A 290 0.27 -2.32 1.89
CA TYR A 290 0.03 -0.92 1.56
C TYR A 290 1.35 -0.23 1.23
N ILE A 291 1.43 0.36 0.03
CA ILE A 291 2.52 1.23 -0.40
C ILE A 291 1.94 2.53 -0.94
N ASP A 292 2.36 3.65 -0.35
CA ASP A 292 2.09 4.99 -0.87
C ASP A 292 3.40 5.78 -0.96
N LEU A 293 3.86 5.98 -2.19
CA LEU A 293 5.04 6.78 -2.54
C LEU A 293 4.65 8.02 -3.36
N SER A 294 3.37 8.35 -3.42
CA SER A 294 2.86 9.41 -4.30
C SER A 294 3.38 10.80 -3.93
N GLN A 295 3.28 11.76 -4.85
CA GLN A 295 3.67 13.16 -4.62
C GLN A 295 5.11 13.28 -4.11
N ASN A 296 6.03 12.70 -4.88
CA ASN A 296 7.48 12.79 -4.70
C ASN A 296 8.14 13.16 -6.04
N SER A 297 9.46 13.00 -6.15
CA SER A 297 10.21 13.17 -7.39
C SER A 297 10.99 11.89 -7.75
N LEU A 298 10.43 10.72 -7.42
CA LEU A 298 11.01 9.42 -7.74
C LEU A 298 11.08 9.24 -9.25
N SER A 299 12.16 8.66 -9.76
CA SER A 299 12.45 8.54 -11.18
C SER A 299 12.96 7.16 -11.58
N GLY A 300 13.11 6.92 -12.89
CA GLY A 300 13.51 5.61 -13.40
C GLY A 300 12.33 4.64 -13.48
N ALA A 301 12.63 3.41 -13.88
CA ALA A 301 11.61 2.39 -14.08
C ALA A 301 11.04 1.84 -12.77
N ILE A 302 9.76 1.44 -12.81
CA ILE A 302 9.18 0.62 -11.76
C ILE A 302 9.92 -0.75 -11.76
N PRO A 303 10.49 -1.19 -10.63
CA PRO A 303 11.26 -2.43 -10.56
C PRO A 303 10.48 -3.66 -11.03
N GLN A 304 11.16 -4.58 -11.73
CA GLN A 304 10.57 -5.88 -12.09
C GLN A 304 10.21 -6.68 -10.84
N GLU A 305 10.89 -6.48 -9.73
CA GLU A 305 10.61 -7.21 -8.50
C GLU A 305 9.29 -6.79 -7.85
N ILE A 306 8.65 -5.69 -8.29
CA ILE A 306 7.39 -5.21 -7.67
C ILE A 306 6.30 -6.29 -7.71
N GLY A 307 6.28 -7.13 -8.75
CA GLY A 307 5.37 -8.28 -8.85
C GLY A 307 5.51 -9.28 -7.70
N HIS A 308 6.67 -9.35 -7.03
CA HIS A 308 6.89 -10.26 -5.90
C HIS A 308 6.08 -9.90 -4.64
N LEU A 309 5.47 -8.71 -4.58
CA LEU A 309 4.66 -8.24 -3.47
C LEU A 309 3.25 -8.88 -3.48
N LYS A 310 3.19 -10.20 -3.25
CA LYS A 310 1.96 -11.01 -3.34
C LYS A 310 0.86 -10.62 -2.35
N SER A 311 1.22 -9.95 -1.26
CA SER A 311 0.29 -9.50 -0.22
C SER A 311 -0.29 -8.11 -0.49
N LEU A 312 0.17 -7.41 -1.54
CA LEU A 312 -0.17 -6.02 -1.78
C LEU A 312 -1.65 -5.86 -2.14
N VAL A 313 -2.29 -4.91 -1.47
CA VAL A 313 -3.70 -4.53 -1.65
C VAL A 313 -3.82 -3.13 -2.23
N PHE A 314 -2.91 -2.24 -1.85
CA PHE A 314 -2.93 -0.83 -2.22
C PHE A 314 -1.55 -0.40 -2.74
N LEU A 315 -1.50 0.05 -4.00
CA LEU A 315 -0.31 0.58 -4.65
C LEU A 315 -0.59 1.99 -5.18
N GLN A 316 0.10 2.98 -4.61
CA GLN A 316 -0.07 4.39 -4.97
C GLN A 316 1.31 5.00 -5.26
N LEU A 317 1.59 5.24 -6.55
CA LEU A 317 2.85 5.80 -7.05
C LEU A 317 2.64 7.11 -7.82
N SER A 318 1.44 7.70 -7.75
CA SER A 318 1.08 8.86 -8.56
C SER A 318 1.93 10.10 -8.27
N VAL A 319 1.98 11.02 -9.24
CA VAL A 319 2.66 12.32 -9.09
C VAL A 319 4.15 12.12 -8.76
N ASN A 320 4.85 11.47 -9.68
CA ASN A 320 6.29 11.22 -9.64
C ASN A 320 6.87 11.42 -11.06
N LYS A 321 8.12 10.98 -11.29
CA LYS A 321 8.81 11.00 -12.58
C LYS A 321 9.18 9.57 -13.04
N LEU A 322 8.37 8.58 -12.66
CA LEU A 322 8.62 7.18 -13.01
C LEU A 322 8.43 7.01 -14.52
N ASN A 323 9.35 6.31 -15.16
CA ASN A 323 9.40 6.20 -16.62
C ASN A 323 9.61 4.75 -17.08
N GLY A 324 9.81 4.55 -18.38
CA GLY A 324 9.95 3.22 -18.97
C GLY A 324 8.60 2.53 -19.14
N SER A 325 8.64 1.19 -19.27
CA SER A 325 7.45 0.36 -19.40
C SER A 325 7.01 -0.20 -18.04
N PHE A 326 5.79 -0.73 -18.01
CA PHE A 326 5.38 -1.59 -16.90
C PHE A 326 6.31 -2.81 -16.74
N PRO A 327 6.47 -3.33 -15.52
CA PRO A 327 7.22 -4.55 -15.29
C PRO A 327 6.46 -5.78 -15.80
N THR A 328 7.13 -6.68 -16.52
CA THR A 328 6.51 -7.89 -17.09
C THR A 328 6.11 -8.90 -16.01
N SER A 329 6.79 -8.85 -14.86
CA SER A 329 6.48 -9.66 -13.68
C SER A 329 5.14 -9.33 -13.00
N ILE A 330 4.51 -8.21 -13.38
CA ILE A 330 3.33 -7.66 -12.69
C ILE A 330 2.18 -8.66 -12.69
N GLY A 331 2.01 -9.44 -13.76
CA GLY A 331 1.05 -10.54 -13.81
C GLY A 331 1.70 -11.88 -14.14
N SER A 332 2.86 -12.17 -13.57
CA SER A 332 3.27 -13.57 -13.40
C SER A 332 2.26 -14.30 -12.51
N ILE A 333 1.92 -15.54 -12.84
CA ILE A 333 0.86 -16.35 -12.18
C ILE A 333 1.01 -16.30 -10.64
N GLY A 334 0.02 -15.71 -9.95
CA GLY A 334 -0.06 -15.62 -8.50
C GLY A 334 0.44 -14.30 -7.89
N ASN A 335 1.01 -13.40 -8.69
CA ASN A 335 1.38 -12.04 -8.26
C ASN A 335 0.14 -11.13 -8.25
N PHE A 336 0.07 -10.20 -7.28
CA PHE A 336 -1.02 -9.23 -7.11
C PHE A 336 -2.45 -9.77 -7.09
N SER A 337 -2.65 -11.03 -6.68
CA SER A 337 -3.98 -11.64 -6.53
C SER A 337 -4.90 -10.90 -5.54
N ARG A 338 -4.33 -10.07 -4.67
CA ARG A 338 -5.02 -9.27 -3.64
C ARG A 338 -5.11 -7.78 -3.95
N LEU A 339 -4.53 -7.35 -5.08
CA LEU A 339 -4.44 -5.94 -5.39
C LEU A 339 -5.82 -5.39 -5.72
N PHE A 340 -6.24 -4.39 -4.95
CA PHE A 340 -7.56 -3.80 -5.01
C PHE A 340 -7.52 -2.38 -5.59
N TYR A 341 -6.45 -1.64 -5.31
CA TYR A 341 -6.26 -0.26 -5.73
C TYR A 341 -4.88 -0.09 -6.35
N MET A 342 -4.84 0.44 -7.58
CA MET A 342 -3.61 0.82 -8.26
C MET A 342 -3.76 2.22 -8.86
N ASP A 343 -2.86 3.12 -8.47
CA ASP A 343 -2.75 4.45 -9.06
C ASP A 343 -1.28 4.75 -9.40
N LEU A 344 -1.03 4.91 -10.70
CA LEU A 344 0.26 5.24 -11.30
C LEU A 344 0.17 6.56 -12.09
N SER A 345 -0.87 7.36 -11.85
CA SER A 345 -1.16 8.57 -12.60
C SER A 345 -0.06 9.63 -12.46
N HIS A 346 -0.01 10.60 -13.38
CA HIS A 346 0.96 11.71 -13.32
C HIS A 346 2.41 11.23 -13.18
N ASN A 347 2.84 10.41 -14.15
CA ASN A 347 4.21 9.92 -14.29
C ASN A 347 4.65 10.07 -15.76
N GLU A 348 5.80 9.50 -16.09
CA GLU A 348 6.39 9.49 -17.44
C GLU A 348 6.37 8.06 -18.03
N LEU A 349 5.43 7.20 -17.60
CA LEU A 349 5.33 5.82 -18.07
C LEU A 349 4.99 5.81 -19.56
N SER A 350 5.56 4.86 -20.30
CA SER A 350 5.46 4.76 -21.75
C SER A 350 5.22 3.31 -22.17
N GLN A 351 5.14 3.07 -23.48
CA GLN A 351 4.83 1.76 -24.07
C GLN A 351 3.39 1.29 -23.79
N GLY A 352 3.07 0.09 -24.28
CA GLY A 352 1.77 -0.54 -24.09
C GLY A 352 1.53 -1.02 -22.66
N ILE A 353 0.24 -1.05 -22.30
CA ILE A 353 -0.22 -1.74 -21.09
C ILE A 353 0.01 -3.25 -21.29
N PRO A 354 0.67 -3.95 -20.34
CA PRO A 354 0.98 -5.37 -20.47
C PRO A 354 -0.28 -6.26 -20.40
N ILE A 355 -0.31 -7.35 -21.16
CA ILE A 355 -1.41 -8.34 -21.16
C ILE A 355 -1.62 -8.95 -19.76
N GLU A 356 -0.53 -9.05 -19.01
CA GLU A 356 -0.45 -9.59 -17.66
C GLU A 356 -1.31 -8.83 -16.64
N MET A 357 -1.62 -7.55 -16.89
CA MET A 357 -2.49 -6.75 -16.03
C MET A 357 -3.92 -7.29 -15.98
N GLY A 358 -4.36 -8.05 -16.98
CA GLY A 358 -5.64 -8.77 -16.96
C GLY A 358 -5.75 -9.86 -15.88
N MET A 359 -4.67 -10.16 -15.14
CA MET A 359 -4.67 -11.10 -14.03
C MET A 359 -5.07 -10.49 -12.67
N PHE A 360 -5.32 -9.18 -12.59
CA PHE A 360 -5.71 -8.52 -11.35
C PHE A 360 -7.21 -8.63 -11.06
N PHE A 361 -7.69 -9.86 -10.85
CA PHE A 361 -9.12 -10.15 -10.72
C PHE A 361 -9.82 -9.41 -9.56
N GLN A 362 -9.07 -8.93 -8.56
CA GLN A 362 -9.61 -8.17 -7.41
C GLN A 362 -9.50 -6.65 -7.57
N LEU A 363 -8.90 -6.16 -8.66
CA LEU A 363 -8.68 -4.74 -8.87
C LEU A 363 -10.03 -4.03 -9.03
N SER A 364 -10.30 -3.07 -8.15
CA SER A 364 -11.52 -2.26 -8.14
C SER A 364 -11.27 -0.87 -8.69
N THR A 365 -10.08 -0.32 -8.49
CA THR A 365 -9.71 1.02 -8.95
C THR A 365 -8.38 0.98 -9.68
N LEU A 366 -8.38 1.52 -10.91
CA LEU A 366 -7.20 1.67 -11.74
C LEU A 366 -7.10 3.12 -12.23
N ASP A 367 -6.02 3.81 -11.88
CA ASP A 367 -5.68 5.10 -12.46
C ASP A 367 -4.29 5.05 -13.11
N LEU A 368 -4.24 5.24 -14.43
CA LEU A 368 -3.04 5.32 -15.26
C LEU A 368 -2.95 6.69 -15.97
N SER A 369 -3.78 7.65 -15.58
CA SER A 369 -3.91 8.92 -16.29
C SER A 369 -2.65 9.77 -16.27
N HIS A 370 -2.54 10.72 -17.20
CA HIS A 370 -1.39 11.63 -17.29
C HIS A 370 -0.04 10.88 -17.38
N ASN A 371 0.09 10.05 -18.40
CA ASN A 371 1.31 9.32 -18.75
C ASN A 371 1.56 9.42 -20.27
N HIS A 372 2.49 8.63 -20.79
CA HIS A 372 2.83 8.53 -22.22
C HIS A 372 2.52 7.13 -22.78
N LEU A 373 1.52 6.44 -22.25
CA LEU A 373 1.17 5.07 -22.64
C LEU A 373 0.68 5.02 -24.09
N THR A 374 1.05 3.98 -24.82
CA THR A 374 0.74 3.80 -26.26
C THR A 374 0.08 2.45 -26.52
N GLY A 375 -0.25 2.15 -27.78
CA GLY A 375 -0.81 0.85 -28.17
C GLY A 375 -2.30 0.72 -27.87
N GLU A 376 -2.81 -0.51 -27.97
CA GLU A 376 -4.20 -0.84 -27.67
C GLU A 376 -4.35 -1.36 -26.23
N ILE A 377 -5.57 -1.32 -25.69
CA ILE A 377 -5.88 -1.95 -24.41
C ILE A 377 -5.91 -3.48 -24.62
N PRO A 378 -5.15 -4.27 -23.85
CA PRO A 378 -5.13 -5.73 -23.97
C PRO A 378 -6.51 -6.36 -23.84
N LEU A 379 -6.81 -7.39 -24.63
CA LEU A 379 -8.09 -8.10 -24.59
C LEU A 379 -8.32 -8.76 -23.21
N GLU A 380 -7.25 -9.12 -22.52
CA GLU A 380 -7.25 -9.71 -21.17
C GLU A 380 -7.86 -8.78 -20.11
N PHE A 381 -8.00 -7.47 -20.39
CA PHE A 381 -8.73 -6.56 -19.49
C PHE A 381 -10.20 -6.97 -19.29
N MET A 382 -10.77 -7.76 -20.21
CA MET A 382 -12.09 -8.37 -20.02
C MET A 382 -12.17 -9.26 -18.77
N ASN A 383 -11.04 -9.69 -18.21
CA ASN A 383 -10.98 -10.51 -16.99
C ASN A 383 -11.07 -9.68 -15.70
N LEU A 384 -10.96 -8.36 -15.76
CA LEU A 384 -10.99 -7.46 -14.59
C LEU A 384 -12.43 -7.23 -14.09
N GLN A 385 -13.13 -8.30 -13.76
CA GLN A 385 -14.56 -8.29 -13.44
C GLN A 385 -14.91 -7.52 -12.14
N SER A 386 -13.93 -7.26 -11.28
CA SER A 386 -14.11 -6.44 -10.06
C SER A 386 -13.90 -4.94 -10.30
N LEU A 387 -13.47 -4.53 -11.49
CA LEU A 387 -13.11 -3.14 -11.78
C LEU A 387 -14.35 -2.25 -11.79
N GLN A 388 -14.35 -1.22 -10.96
CA GLN A 388 -15.45 -0.26 -10.81
C GLN A 388 -15.07 1.11 -11.37
N THR A 389 -13.85 1.57 -11.06
CA THR A 389 -13.36 2.88 -11.48
C THR A 389 -12.11 2.73 -12.33
N MET A 390 -12.13 3.32 -13.52
CA MET A 390 -10.99 3.30 -14.45
C MET A 390 -10.72 4.69 -15.01
N ASN A 391 -9.53 5.22 -14.76
CA ASN A 391 -9.05 6.46 -15.36
C ASN A 391 -7.77 6.18 -16.16
N ILE A 392 -7.84 6.31 -17.48
CA ILE A 392 -6.71 6.14 -18.41
C ILE A 392 -6.53 7.38 -19.29
N SER A 393 -7.08 8.52 -18.85
CA SER A 393 -7.06 9.78 -19.60
C SER A 393 -5.67 10.37 -19.76
N TYR A 394 -5.51 11.33 -20.67
CA TYR A 394 -4.26 12.03 -20.94
C TYR A 394 -3.09 11.07 -21.19
N ASN A 395 -3.29 10.21 -22.18
CA ASN A 395 -2.31 9.23 -22.64
C ASN A 395 -2.28 9.22 -24.18
N ASN A 396 -1.58 8.27 -24.76
CA ASN A 396 -1.45 8.10 -26.19
C ASN A 396 -1.98 6.72 -26.64
N LEU A 397 -2.93 6.16 -25.88
CA LEU A 397 -3.58 4.88 -26.13
C LEU A 397 -4.49 4.98 -27.36
N SER A 398 -4.69 3.86 -28.04
CA SER A 398 -5.42 3.76 -29.30
C SER A 398 -6.22 2.47 -29.37
N GLY A 399 -6.88 2.20 -30.50
CA GLY A 399 -7.66 0.99 -30.70
C GLY A 399 -9.14 1.16 -30.37
N SER A 400 -9.87 0.05 -30.49
CA SER A 400 -11.30 -0.05 -30.15
C SER A 400 -11.48 -0.36 -28.67
N LEU A 401 -12.56 0.16 -28.08
CA LEU A 401 -12.94 -0.07 -26.68
C LEU A 401 -13.80 -1.32 -26.47
N ALA A 402 -13.97 -2.16 -27.49
CA ALA A 402 -14.84 -3.35 -27.45
C ALA A 402 -14.52 -4.33 -26.31
N VAL A 403 -13.29 -4.31 -25.78
CA VAL A 403 -12.88 -5.10 -24.59
C VAL A 403 -13.78 -4.85 -23.37
N PHE A 404 -14.39 -3.67 -23.28
CA PHE A 404 -15.22 -3.26 -22.14
C PHE A 404 -16.72 -3.54 -22.32
N GLU A 405 -17.18 -4.09 -23.45
CA GLU A 405 -18.61 -4.27 -23.76
C GLU A 405 -19.36 -5.06 -22.67
N ASN A 406 -18.70 -6.08 -22.10
CA ASN A 406 -19.27 -6.97 -21.09
C ASN A 406 -18.77 -6.70 -19.66
N MET A 407 -18.15 -5.54 -19.41
CA MET A 407 -17.69 -5.16 -18.08
C MET A 407 -18.81 -4.45 -17.30
N HIS A 408 -19.81 -5.22 -16.88
CA HIS A 408 -21.01 -4.68 -16.20
C HIS A 408 -20.74 -4.10 -14.80
N GLY A 409 -19.63 -4.49 -14.16
CA GLY A 409 -19.21 -3.94 -12.87
C GLY A 409 -18.57 -2.56 -12.95
N LEU A 410 -18.17 -2.12 -14.15
CA LEU A 410 -17.54 -0.82 -14.37
C LEU A 410 -18.60 0.28 -14.22
N SER A 411 -18.40 1.18 -13.26
CA SER A 411 -19.30 2.28 -12.92
C SER A 411 -18.81 3.63 -13.39
N ASP A 412 -17.50 3.87 -13.36
CA ASP A 412 -16.90 5.17 -13.62
C ASP A 412 -15.71 5.03 -14.57
N VAL A 413 -15.71 5.82 -15.64
CA VAL A 413 -14.65 5.79 -16.65
C VAL A 413 -14.23 7.18 -17.08
N ASN A 414 -12.92 7.39 -17.18
CA ASN A 414 -12.35 8.55 -17.86
C ASN A 414 -11.27 8.10 -18.86
N ILE A 415 -11.52 8.34 -20.14
CA ILE A 415 -10.63 8.00 -21.26
C ILE A 415 -10.21 9.23 -22.06
N ALA A 416 -10.46 10.42 -21.54
CA ALA A 416 -10.26 11.69 -22.24
C ALA A 416 -8.81 11.83 -22.76
N TYR A 417 -8.63 12.59 -23.84
CA TYR A 417 -7.34 12.92 -24.41
C TYR A 417 -6.47 11.68 -24.70
N ASN A 418 -7.01 10.75 -25.49
CA ASN A 418 -6.32 9.60 -26.08
C ASN A 418 -6.54 9.57 -27.61
N ARG A 419 -6.28 8.43 -28.26
CA ARG A 419 -6.47 8.17 -29.69
C ARG A 419 -7.44 7.01 -29.95
N PHE A 420 -8.42 6.80 -29.07
CA PHE A 420 -9.42 5.74 -29.24
C PHE A 420 -10.36 6.02 -30.42
N TRP A 421 -10.90 4.94 -31.00
CA TRP A 421 -11.82 5.00 -32.13
C TRP A 421 -12.90 3.92 -32.07
N GLY A 422 -13.98 4.12 -32.84
CA GLY A 422 -15.12 3.20 -32.89
C GLY A 422 -16.26 3.60 -31.96
N HIS A 423 -17.22 2.70 -31.77
CA HIS A 423 -18.32 2.95 -30.85
C HIS A 423 -17.86 2.85 -29.40
N ILE A 424 -18.43 3.68 -28.53
CA ILE A 424 -18.28 3.49 -27.09
C ILE A 424 -19.01 2.20 -26.64
N PRO A 425 -18.50 1.51 -25.61
CA PRO A 425 -19.12 0.31 -25.06
C PRO A 425 -20.52 0.56 -24.49
N ASN A 426 -21.43 -0.41 -24.62
CA ASN A 426 -22.79 -0.29 -24.09
C ASN A 426 -22.91 -0.81 -22.64
N ASN A 427 -22.17 -0.21 -21.71
CA ASN A 427 -22.26 -0.49 -20.28
C ASN A 427 -22.54 0.78 -19.46
N ILE A 428 -22.82 0.63 -18.16
CA ILE A 428 -23.26 1.73 -17.29
C ILE A 428 -22.22 2.86 -17.24
N ALA A 429 -20.93 2.54 -17.13
CA ALA A 429 -19.88 3.56 -17.06
C ALA A 429 -19.85 4.46 -18.30
N PHE A 430 -19.83 3.88 -19.51
CA PHE A 430 -19.75 4.68 -20.73
C PHE A 430 -21.05 5.41 -21.07
N GLN A 431 -22.21 4.91 -20.63
CA GLN A 431 -23.49 5.59 -20.81
C GLN A 431 -23.67 6.77 -19.85
N ASN A 432 -23.10 6.67 -18.64
CA ASN A 432 -23.13 7.74 -17.65
C ASN A 432 -21.97 8.73 -17.77
N ALA A 433 -20.93 8.38 -18.54
CA ALA A 433 -19.76 9.23 -18.73
C ALA A 433 -20.14 10.60 -19.31
N SER A 434 -19.51 11.65 -18.78
CA SER A 434 -19.65 13.01 -19.29
C SER A 434 -18.91 13.18 -20.62
N PHE A 435 -19.19 14.26 -21.34
CA PHE A 435 -18.44 14.56 -22.57
C PHE A 435 -16.96 14.79 -22.27
N GLU A 436 -16.65 15.47 -21.15
CA GLU A 436 -15.29 15.77 -20.72
C GLU A 436 -14.47 14.50 -20.45
N GLU A 437 -15.11 13.42 -19.99
CA GLU A 437 -14.48 12.11 -19.74
C GLU A 437 -14.18 11.32 -21.03
N LEU A 438 -14.75 11.72 -22.17
CA LEU A 438 -14.59 11.08 -23.47
C LEU A 438 -13.86 11.96 -24.50
N GLU A 439 -13.74 13.27 -24.23
CA GLU A 439 -13.21 14.28 -25.13
C GLU A 439 -11.79 13.96 -25.62
N GLY A 440 -11.39 14.50 -26.77
CA GLY A 440 -10.02 14.36 -27.31
C GLY A 440 -9.81 13.10 -28.15
N ASN A 441 -10.73 12.13 -28.07
CA ASN A 441 -10.72 10.92 -28.88
C ASN A 441 -11.51 11.10 -30.20
N LYS A 442 -10.85 11.64 -31.23
CA LYS A 442 -11.52 12.04 -32.50
C LYS A 442 -12.26 10.92 -33.25
N GLY A 443 -11.88 9.66 -33.02
CA GLY A 443 -12.48 8.52 -33.71
C GLY A 443 -13.67 7.90 -32.98
N LEU A 444 -14.05 8.39 -31.80
CA LEU A 444 -15.14 7.83 -31.01
C LEU A 444 -16.51 8.33 -31.48
N CYS A 445 -17.48 7.43 -31.41
CA CYS A 445 -18.89 7.73 -31.68
C CYS A 445 -19.79 7.04 -30.64
N GLY A 446 -20.99 7.59 -30.40
CA GLY A 446 -21.89 7.04 -29.40
C GLY A 446 -23.14 7.88 -29.15
N GLN A 447 -24.02 7.38 -28.28
CA GLN A 447 -25.25 8.07 -27.88
C GLN A 447 -25.06 8.94 -26.61
N VAL A 448 -23.85 9.47 -26.40
CA VAL A 448 -23.55 10.40 -25.31
C VAL A 448 -23.58 11.83 -25.84
N LYS A 449 -24.17 12.75 -25.07
CA LYS A 449 -24.31 14.15 -25.45
C LYS A 449 -22.92 14.78 -25.70
N GLY A 450 -22.67 15.25 -26.92
CA GLY A 450 -21.40 15.86 -27.32
C GLY A 450 -20.54 14.97 -28.22
N LEU A 451 -20.73 13.65 -28.19
CA LEU A 451 -20.14 12.75 -29.18
C LEU A 451 -20.99 12.69 -30.46
N GLN A 452 -20.32 12.47 -31.59
CA GLN A 452 -21.01 12.20 -32.86
C GLN A 452 -21.75 10.86 -32.75
N PRO A 453 -23.02 10.78 -33.17
CA PRO A 453 -23.69 9.48 -33.34
C PRO A 453 -22.89 8.62 -34.32
N CYS A 454 -22.77 7.33 -34.04
CA CYS A 454 -22.14 6.41 -34.99
C CYS A 454 -22.91 6.44 -36.31
N GLN A 455 -22.22 6.79 -37.40
CA GLN A 455 -22.81 6.75 -38.73
C GLN A 455 -23.06 5.29 -39.09
N LEU A 456 -24.33 4.88 -39.01
CA LEU A 456 -24.80 3.69 -39.69
C LEU A 456 -24.87 4.05 -41.18
N ASP A 457 -23.87 3.66 -41.96
CA ASP A 457 -23.98 3.73 -43.42
C ASP A 457 -25.18 2.86 -43.83
N THR A 458 -26.28 3.52 -44.19
CA THR A 458 -27.58 2.89 -44.47
C THR A 458 -27.64 2.22 -45.85
N THR A 459 -26.50 2.02 -46.50
CA THR A 459 -26.36 1.22 -47.73
C THR A 459 -25.70 -0.14 -47.54
N ASP A 460 -25.24 -0.49 -46.33
CA ASP A 460 -24.69 -1.83 -46.06
C ASP A 460 -25.41 -2.48 -44.87
N LYS A 461 -26.32 -3.41 -45.17
CA LYS A 461 -26.76 -4.43 -44.22
C LYS A 461 -25.60 -5.40 -43.92
N GLN A 462 -24.47 -4.93 -43.36
CA GLN A 462 -23.45 -5.81 -42.77
C GLN A 462 -22.30 -5.12 -42.00
N GLN A 463 -22.46 -3.92 -41.43
CA GLN A 463 -21.50 -3.45 -40.40
C GLN A 463 -21.88 -3.95 -39.00
N ARG A 464 -21.70 -5.25 -38.79
CA ARG A 464 -21.20 -5.75 -37.50
C ARG A 464 -19.67 -5.88 -37.67
N ILE A 465 -18.93 -5.42 -36.65
CA ILE A 465 -17.71 -5.96 -36.04
C ILE A 465 -16.45 -6.19 -36.94
N ARG A 466 -15.48 -5.28 -36.99
CA ARG A 466 -14.14 -5.56 -37.57
C ARG A 466 -13.25 -6.45 -36.64
N THR A 467 -13.66 -7.69 -36.41
CA THR A 467 -12.79 -8.83 -36.00
C THR A 467 -12.98 -10.06 -36.90
N TYR A 468 -13.70 -9.96 -38.03
CA TYR A 468 -13.93 -11.04 -39.00
C TYR A 468 -12.68 -11.58 -39.72
N GLY A 469 -11.49 -11.07 -39.41
CA GLY A 469 -10.24 -11.58 -40.00
C GLY A 469 -10.02 -13.06 -39.67
N TYR A 470 -10.12 -13.43 -38.39
CA TYR A 470 -9.75 -14.76 -37.89
C TYR A 470 -10.92 -15.61 -37.38
N VAL A 471 -12.09 -15.01 -37.16
CA VAL A 471 -13.27 -15.67 -36.60
C VAL A 471 -14.19 -16.10 -37.74
N ALA A 472 -14.59 -17.38 -37.74
CA ALA A 472 -15.50 -17.92 -38.74
C ALA A 472 -16.84 -17.15 -38.78
N PRO A 473 -17.42 -16.89 -39.96
CA PRO A 473 -18.67 -16.13 -40.09
C PRO A 473 -19.80 -16.66 -39.22
N GLU A 474 -19.96 -17.99 -39.15
CA GLU A 474 -21.00 -18.62 -38.34
C GLU A 474 -20.76 -18.43 -36.84
N LEU A 475 -19.52 -18.50 -36.35
CA LEU A 475 -19.19 -18.21 -34.95
C LEU A 475 -19.49 -16.75 -34.63
N ALA A 476 -19.13 -15.85 -35.54
CA ALA A 476 -19.34 -14.42 -35.37
C ALA A 476 -20.83 -14.00 -35.43
N TYR A 477 -21.68 -14.72 -36.18
CA TYR A 477 -23.12 -14.40 -36.28
C TYR A 477 -23.99 -15.14 -35.27
N THR A 478 -23.62 -16.38 -34.91
CA THR A 478 -24.48 -17.26 -34.10
C THR A 478 -23.95 -17.53 -32.70
N MET A 479 -22.68 -17.18 -32.42
CA MET A 479 -21.95 -17.58 -31.20
C MET A 479 -21.89 -19.11 -30.99
N GLN A 480 -22.16 -19.90 -32.02
CA GLN A 480 -22.07 -21.35 -31.97
C GLN A 480 -20.65 -21.79 -32.33
N VAL A 481 -19.97 -22.41 -31.38
CA VAL A 481 -18.65 -23.01 -31.60
C VAL A 481 -18.81 -24.35 -32.31
N THR A 482 -18.09 -24.53 -33.41
CA THR A 482 -18.01 -25.80 -34.15
C THR A 482 -16.57 -26.09 -34.53
N GLU A 483 -16.25 -27.35 -34.82
CA GLU A 483 -14.94 -27.75 -35.39
C GLU A 483 -14.60 -27.05 -36.71
N LYS A 484 -15.61 -26.51 -37.42
CA LYS A 484 -15.42 -25.77 -38.68
C LYS A 484 -14.98 -24.33 -38.46
N CYS A 485 -15.14 -23.82 -37.24
CA CYS A 485 -14.64 -22.51 -36.86
C CYS A 485 -13.10 -22.51 -36.83
N ASP A 486 -12.51 -23.54 -36.23
CA ASP A 486 -11.05 -23.73 -36.18
C ASP A 486 -10.45 -23.92 -37.57
N VAL A 487 -11.17 -24.62 -38.46
CA VAL A 487 -10.77 -24.80 -39.86
C VAL A 487 -10.67 -23.45 -40.58
N TYR A 488 -11.63 -22.55 -40.37
CA TYR A 488 -11.60 -21.21 -40.95
C TYR A 488 -10.41 -20.40 -40.42
N SER A 489 -10.21 -20.36 -39.10
CA SER A 489 -9.08 -19.67 -38.46
C SER A 489 -7.73 -20.19 -38.97
N PHE A 490 -7.60 -21.50 -39.18
CA PHE A 490 -6.42 -22.10 -39.82
C PHE A 490 -6.19 -21.57 -41.24
N GLY A 491 -7.24 -21.45 -42.06
CA GLY A 491 -7.13 -20.92 -43.42
C GLY A 491 -6.60 -19.48 -43.45
N VAL A 492 -7.07 -18.65 -42.52
CA VAL A 492 -6.61 -17.25 -42.38
C VAL A 492 -5.12 -17.20 -42.01
N LEU A 493 -4.73 -17.95 -40.97
CA LEU A 493 -3.35 -18.00 -40.49
C LEU A 493 -2.38 -18.55 -41.54
N ALA A 494 -2.79 -19.59 -42.29
CA ALA A 494 -1.96 -20.15 -43.35
C ALA A 494 -1.67 -19.12 -44.46
N LEU A 495 -2.67 -18.33 -44.85
CA LEU A 495 -2.49 -17.26 -45.85
C LEU A 495 -1.67 -16.09 -45.31
N GLU A 496 -1.86 -15.72 -44.04
CA GLU A 496 -1.08 -14.68 -43.39
C GLU A 496 0.41 -15.02 -43.35
N VAL A 497 0.75 -16.27 -43.02
CA VAL A 497 2.14 -16.75 -43.00
C VAL A 497 2.77 -16.68 -44.39
N ILE A 498 2.02 -17.03 -45.45
CA ILE A 498 2.51 -16.99 -46.84
C ILE A 498 2.68 -15.55 -47.34
N LYS A 499 1.80 -14.64 -46.91
CA LYS A 499 1.77 -13.25 -47.32
C LYS A 499 2.72 -12.36 -46.50
N GLY A 500 3.07 -12.79 -45.29
CA GLY A 500 3.89 -12.02 -44.34
C GLY A 500 3.15 -10.85 -43.67
N ASN A 501 1.83 -10.71 -43.90
CA ASN A 501 0.91 -9.77 -43.25
C ASN A 501 -0.55 -10.27 -43.37
N HIS A 502 -1.48 -9.65 -42.62
CA HIS A 502 -2.88 -10.07 -42.62
C HIS A 502 -3.51 -10.06 -44.04
N PRO A 503 -4.22 -11.13 -44.46
CA PRO A 503 -4.69 -11.28 -45.84
C PRO A 503 -5.77 -10.26 -46.24
N GLY A 504 -6.56 -9.73 -45.30
CA GLY A 504 -7.40 -8.54 -45.47
C GLY A 504 -8.44 -8.70 -46.59
N ASP A 505 -8.42 -7.81 -47.59
CA ASP A 505 -9.30 -7.82 -48.78
C ASP A 505 -9.31 -9.16 -49.54
N PHE A 506 -8.24 -9.95 -49.42
CA PHE A 506 -8.15 -11.28 -50.00
C PHE A 506 -9.14 -12.27 -49.40
N ILE A 507 -9.48 -12.14 -48.11
CA ILE A 507 -10.49 -12.98 -47.47
C ILE A 507 -11.86 -12.73 -48.10
N TYR A 508 -12.18 -11.46 -48.40
CA TYR A 508 -13.45 -11.07 -49.02
C TYR A 508 -13.60 -11.56 -50.46
N SER A 509 -12.50 -11.61 -51.23
CA SER A 509 -12.52 -12.13 -52.60
C SER A 509 -12.56 -13.67 -52.67
N ALA A 510 -11.96 -14.36 -51.69
CA ALA A 510 -12.00 -15.82 -51.56
C ALA A 510 -13.38 -16.36 -51.13
N LEU A 511 -14.21 -15.53 -50.48
CA LEU A 511 -15.59 -15.87 -50.11
C LEU A 511 -16.58 -15.84 -51.30
N SER A 512 -16.16 -15.35 -52.47
CA SER A 512 -16.98 -15.34 -53.70
C SER A 512 -16.73 -16.59 -54.56
N PRO A 513 -17.78 -17.35 -54.94
CA PRO A 513 -17.64 -18.64 -55.63
C PRO A 513 -17.12 -18.57 -57.09
N SER A 514 -16.72 -17.40 -57.58
CA SER A 514 -16.33 -17.16 -58.99
C SER A 514 -14.94 -16.55 -59.17
N THR A 515 -14.11 -16.50 -58.12
CA THR A 515 -12.80 -15.81 -58.18
C THR A 515 -11.66 -16.80 -58.41
N ASN A 516 -10.98 -16.71 -59.56
CA ASN A 516 -9.70 -17.40 -59.78
C ASN A 516 -8.61 -16.67 -58.99
N VAL A 517 -8.24 -17.22 -57.83
CA VAL A 517 -7.12 -16.75 -57.01
C VAL A 517 -5.81 -16.89 -57.79
N LEU A 518 -5.11 -15.79 -58.06
CA LEU A 518 -3.74 -15.84 -58.58
C LEU A 518 -2.75 -15.87 -57.42
N LEU A 519 -1.87 -16.89 -57.40
CA LEU A 519 -0.88 -17.11 -56.33
C LEU A 519 0.00 -15.87 -56.05
N LYS A 520 0.31 -15.08 -57.10
CA LYS A 520 1.13 -13.85 -56.98
C LYS A 520 0.53 -12.79 -56.04
N ASP A 521 -0.79 -12.83 -55.81
CA ASP A 521 -1.51 -11.85 -54.99
C ASP A 521 -1.49 -12.23 -53.49
N VAL A 522 -0.99 -13.43 -53.16
CA VAL A 522 -0.93 -14.00 -51.81
C VAL A 522 0.52 -14.13 -51.30
N LEU A 523 1.52 -14.00 -52.17
CA LEU A 523 2.92 -14.11 -51.79
C LEU A 523 3.44 -12.82 -51.12
N ASP A 524 4.31 -12.99 -50.13
CA ASP A 524 5.06 -11.88 -49.53
C ASP A 524 5.95 -11.21 -50.58
N GLN A 525 5.63 -9.96 -50.92
CA GLN A 525 6.35 -9.17 -51.93
C GLN A 525 7.77 -8.80 -51.51
N ARG A 526 8.13 -8.98 -50.23
CA ARG A 526 9.49 -8.73 -49.72
C ARG A 526 10.45 -9.87 -50.03
N LEU A 527 9.94 -11.05 -50.41
CA LEU A 527 10.72 -12.23 -50.70
C LEU A 527 10.91 -12.41 -52.21
N GLN A 528 11.99 -13.09 -52.61
CA GLN A 528 12.16 -13.46 -54.01
C GLN A 528 11.11 -14.49 -54.43
N PRO A 529 10.60 -14.42 -55.69
CA PRO A 529 9.59 -15.36 -56.16
C PRO A 529 10.09 -16.82 -56.07
N PRO A 530 9.30 -17.73 -55.47
CA PRO A 530 9.69 -19.13 -55.38
C PRO A 530 9.77 -19.76 -56.78
N THR A 531 10.67 -20.73 -56.97
CA THR A 531 10.83 -21.48 -58.23
C THR A 531 10.86 -22.98 -57.98
N GLY A 532 10.41 -23.78 -58.96
CA GLY A 532 10.42 -25.24 -58.89
C GLY A 532 9.49 -25.80 -57.80
N GLN A 533 9.97 -26.79 -57.04
CA GLN A 533 9.17 -27.56 -56.08
C GLN A 533 8.51 -26.71 -54.99
N VAL A 534 9.14 -25.61 -54.56
CA VAL A 534 8.57 -24.70 -53.55
C VAL A 534 7.31 -24.01 -54.08
N TRP A 535 7.28 -23.71 -55.38
CA TRP A 535 6.13 -23.09 -56.02
C TRP A 535 4.92 -24.04 -56.05
N ASP A 536 5.17 -25.31 -56.36
CA ASP A 536 4.13 -26.35 -56.37
C ASP A 536 3.56 -26.62 -54.97
N GLU A 537 4.40 -26.60 -53.93
CA GLU A 537 3.96 -26.76 -52.56
C GLU A 537 3.15 -25.56 -52.05
N LEU A 538 3.56 -24.34 -52.38
CA LEU A 538 2.81 -23.13 -52.02
C LEU A 538 1.42 -23.12 -52.68
N ILE A 539 1.30 -23.56 -53.93
CA ILE A 539 -0.01 -23.71 -54.58
C ILE A 539 -0.91 -24.66 -53.79
N LYS A 540 -0.39 -25.80 -53.34
CA LYS A 540 -1.18 -26.76 -52.55
C LYS A 540 -1.65 -26.16 -51.24
N ILE A 541 -0.76 -25.48 -50.50
CA ILE A 541 -1.10 -24.86 -49.21
C ILE A 541 -2.12 -23.74 -49.41
N VAL A 542 -1.93 -22.87 -50.40
CA VAL A 542 -2.90 -21.80 -50.72
C VAL A 542 -4.25 -22.39 -51.13
N THR A 543 -4.28 -23.45 -51.95
CA THR A 543 -5.53 -24.11 -52.34
C THR A 543 -6.28 -24.68 -51.14
N ILE A 544 -5.57 -25.32 -50.21
CA ILE A 544 -6.15 -25.84 -48.96
C ILE A 544 -6.68 -24.69 -48.10
N ALA A 545 -5.87 -23.63 -47.92
CA ALA A 545 -6.24 -22.48 -47.11
C ALA A 545 -7.46 -21.74 -47.67
N THR A 546 -7.55 -21.57 -48.99
CA THR A 546 -8.74 -20.98 -49.65
C THR A 546 -9.98 -21.85 -49.46
N ALA A 547 -9.86 -23.18 -49.55
CA ALA A 547 -10.99 -24.09 -49.28
C ALA A 547 -11.47 -24.03 -47.81
N CYS A 548 -10.58 -23.70 -46.87
CA CYS A 548 -10.95 -23.47 -45.47
C CYS A 548 -11.76 -22.17 -45.25
N LEU A 549 -11.67 -21.21 -46.17
CA LEU A 549 -12.37 -19.92 -46.08
C LEU A 549 -13.78 -19.94 -46.69
N ASP A 550 -14.30 -21.10 -47.10
CA ASP A 550 -15.66 -21.18 -47.68
C ASP A 550 -16.71 -20.62 -46.70
N ALA A 551 -17.62 -19.79 -47.20
CA ALA A 551 -18.68 -19.17 -46.41
C ALA A 551 -19.64 -20.21 -45.80
N ASN A 552 -19.81 -21.36 -46.46
CA ASN A 552 -20.59 -22.49 -45.96
C ASN A 552 -19.70 -23.45 -45.14
N PRO A 553 -19.93 -23.60 -43.83
CA PRO A 553 -19.12 -24.48 -42.96
C PRO A 553 -19.12 -25.95 -43.40
N GLN A 554 -20.18 -26.40 -44.10
CA GLN A 554 -20.27 -27.78 -44.60
C GLN A 554 -19.40 -28.01 -45.85
N SER A 555 -19.10 -26.96 -46.60
CA SER A 555 -18.20 -27.02 -47.77
C SER A 555 -16.73 -27.03 -47.37
N ARG A 556 -16.39 -26.54 -46.17
CA ARG A 556 -15.02 -26.55 -45.66
C ARG A 556 -14.53 -27.99 -45.43
N PRO A 557 -13.25 -28.29 -45.68
CA PRO A 557 -12.68 -29.58 -45.33
C PRO A 557 -12.68 -29.82 -43.81
N THR A 558 -12.40 -31.04 -43.37
CA THR A 558 -12.12 -31.32 -41.95
C THR A 558 -10.62 -31.15 -41.67
N MET A 559 -10.26 -30.87 -40.42
CA MET A 559 -8.84 -30.84 -40.01
C MET A 559 -8.10 -32.15 -40.32
N LEU A 560 -8.78 -33.29 -40.30
CA LEU A 560 -8.21 -34.57 -40.73
C LEU A 560 -7.86 -34.60 -42.22
N MET A 561 -8.71 -34.03 -43.09
CA MET A 561 -8.44 -33.93 -44.52
C MET A 561 -7.29 -32.97 -44.81
N ILE A 562 -7.25 -31.83 -44.09
CA ILE A 562 -6.17 -30.85 -44.17
C ILE A 562 -4.84 -31.50 -43.77
N SER A 563 -4.79 -32.14 -42.60
CA SER A 563 -3.59 -32.81 -42.08
C SER A 563 -3.07 -33.90 -43.03
N ARG A 564 -3.95 -34.72 -43.63
CA ARG A 564 -3.56 -35.74 -44.61
C ARG A 564 -3.01 -35.16 -45.92
N ARG A 565 -3.58 -34.04 -46.38
CA ARG A 565 -3.12 -33.35 -47.59
C ARG A 565 -1.74 -32.72 -47.37
N LEU A 566 -1.54 -32.06 -46.22
CA LEU A 566 -0.25 -31.47 -45.85
C LEU A 566 0.83 -32.51 -45.54
N SER A 567 0.48 -33.67 -44.99
CA SER A 567 1.44 -34.74 -44.72
C SER A 567 1.88 -35.50 -45.97
N SER A 568 1.04 -35.56 -47.01
CA SER A 568 1.42 -36.11 -48.32
C SER A 568 2.41 -35.25 -49.11
N SER A 569 2.62 -34.00 -48.66
CA SER A 569 3.57 -33.02 -49.23
C SER A 569 4.97 -33.09 -48.62
N ILE A 570 5.16 -33.84 -47.53
CA ILE A 570 6.48 -34.00 -46.89
C ILE A 570 7.25 -35.10 -47.65
N VAL A 571 7.82 -34.75 -48.79
CA VAL A 571 8.98 -35.49 -49.33
C VAL A 571 10.19 -35.15 -48.45
N GLN A 572 10.90 -36.19 -48.02
CA GLN A 572 12.05 -36.12 -47.11
C GLN A 572 13.05 -35.02 -47.49
N ILE A 573 13.16 -33.98 -46.67
CA ILE A 573 14.35 -33.13 -46.66
C ILE A 573 15.49 -33.97 -46.07
N PRO A 574 16.63 -34.17 -46.76
CA PRO A 574 17.77 -34.85 -46.17
C PRO A 574 18.28 -34.04 -44.99
N THR A 575 18.21 -34.60 -43.79
CA THR A 575 18.92 -34.07 -42.62
C THR A 575 20.41 -34.32 -42.81
N THR A 576 21.11 -33.34 -43.37
CA THR A 576 22.56 -33.20 -43.17
C THR A 576 22.86 -31.77 -42.72
N VAL A 577 22.79 -31.54 -41.42
CA VAL A 577 23.56 -30.47 -40.77
C VAL A 577 24.45 -31.16 -39.75
N SER A 578 25.74 -31.23 -40.09
CA SER A 578 26.80 -31.66 -39.19
C SER A 578 26.93 -30.65 -38.03
N PRO A 579 27.12 -31.10 -36.77
CA PRO A 579 27.33 -30.20 -35.66
C PRO A 579 28.76 -29.67 -35.69
N GLY A 580 28.92 -28.38 -35.99
CA GLY A 580 30.21 -27.69 -35.85
C GLY A 580 30.25 -26.38 -36.60
N GLN A 581 29.87 -25.29 -35.93
CA GLN A 581 30.51 -23.96 -35.95
C GLN A 581 29.58 -22.93 -35.30
N LEU A 582 29.73 -22.78 -33.99
CA LEU A 582 29.50 -21.53 -33.26
C LEU A 582 30.81 -21.31 -32.48
N ASP A 583 31.71 -20.54 -33.10
CA ASP A 583 32.72 -19.73 -32.41
C ASP A 583 32.32 -18.26 -32.59
#